data_AF-A0A699URK8-F1
#
_entry.id   AF-A0A699URK8-F1
#
_cell.length_a   1.000
_cell.length_b   1.000
_cell.length_c   1.000
_cell.angle_alpha   90.00
_cell.angle_beta   90.00
_cell.angle_gamma   90.00
#
_symmetry.space_group_name_H-M   'P 1'
#
loop_
_entity.id
_entity.type
_entity.pdbx_description
1 polymer ?
#
loop_
_entity_poly.entity_id
_entity_poly.type
_entity_poly.pdbx_seq_one_letter_code
_entity_poly.pdbx_strand_id
1 'polypeptide(L)'
;MKGEVEMSAIGEMTFFLGLQVKQLPDGIFISQDKYVKDILTILTKFDMESVRTATTPYEAAKSKLKDESDPPVNVHLYRSMIGSLMYLTASRPDIIFAVSTYSRHQVTPLTSHLNAVKKTFMYLKGQPNLG
;
A
#
# COMPACT_ATOMS: atom_id res chain seq x y z
N MET A 1 -34.72 23.16 14.45
CA MET A 1 -34.64 21.71 14.73
C MET A 1 -33.20 21.37 15.10
N LYS A 2 -32.94 21.05 16.37
CA LYS A 2 -31.68 20.38 16.75
C LYS A 2 -31.97 18.89 16.64
N GLY A 3 -31.46 18.26 15.59
CA GLY A 3 -31.54 16.81 15.46
C GLY A 3 -30.61 16.20 16.50
N GLU A 4 -31.17 15.51 17.48
CA GLU A 4 -30.38 14.67 18.38
C GLU A 4 -29.92 13.46 17.59
N VAL A 5 -28.60 13.33 17.41
CA VAL A 5 -28.00 12.18 16.75
C VAL A 5 -27.72 11.14 17.81
N GLU A 6 -28.38 9.99 17.68
CA GLU A 6 -28.16 8.84 18.53
C GLU A 6 -26.76 8.26 18.26
N MET A 7 -25.89 8.29 19.28
CA MET A 7 -24.55 7.70 19.23
C MET A 7 -24.54 6.40 20.03
N SER A 8 -24.15 5.31 19.39
CA SER A 8 -23.93 4.01 20.05
C SER A 8 -22.44 3.67 20.13
N ALA A 9 -22.00 3.16 21.28
CA ALA A 9 -20.63 2.67 21.46
C ALA A 9 -20.57 1.21 20.98
N ILE A 10 -19.77 0.95 19.94
CA ILE A 10 -19.65 -0.37 19.28
C ILE A 10 -18.65 -1.28 20.03
N GLY A 11 -18.12 -0.83 21.16
CA GLY A 11 -17.11 -1.53 21.97
C GLY A 11 -15.69 -1.05 21.69
N GLU A 12 -14.71 -1.82 22.16
CA GLU A 12 -13.30 -1.46 22.03
C GLU A 12 -12.82 -1.56 20.58
N MET A 13 -12.08 -0.53 20.14
CA MET A 13 -11.47 -0.51 18.81
C MET A 13 -10.38 -1.58 18.71
N THR A 14 -10.59 -2.55 17.82
CA THR A 14 -9.64 -3.64 17.53
C THR A 14 -8.98 -3.50 16.16
N PHE A 15 -9.62 -2.77 15.23
CA PHE A 15 -9.10 -2.50 13.89
C PHE A 15 -9.51 -1.11 13.41
N PHE A 16 -8.59 -0.40 12.74
CA PHE A 16 -8.87 0.88 12.09
C PHE A 16 -7.94 1.10 10.90
N LEU A 17 -8.51 1.24 9.69
CA LEU A 17 -7.75 1.57 8.46
C LEU A 17 -6.48 0.71 8.24
N GLY A 18 -6.56 -0.60 8.50
CA GLY A 18 -5.44 -1.54 8.37
C GLY A 18 -4.55 -1.66 9.61
N LEU A 19 -4.73 -0.81 10.62
CA LEU A 19 -4.11 -0.95 11.94
C LEU A 19 -4.90 -1.93 12.79
N GLN A 20 -4.21 -2.91 13.35
CA GLN A 20 -4.72 -3.75 14.44
C GLN A 20 -4.38 -3.04 15.75
N VAL A 21 -5.36 -2.94 16.63
CA VAL A 21 -5.22 -2.25 17.92
C VAL A 21 -5.49 -3.25 19.02
N LYS A 22 -4.54 -3.39 19.94
CA LYS A 22 -4.70 -4.15 21.17
C LYS A 22 -4.58 -3.17 22.34
N GLN A 23 -5.67 -2.96 23.04
CA GLN A 23 -5.71 -2.14 24.24
C GLN A 23 -5.40 -3.06 25.44
N LEU A 24 -4.29 -2.79 26.12
CA LEU A 24 -3.80 -3.54 27.26
C LEU A 24 -3.80 -2.60 28.49
N PRO A 25 -3.78 -3.12 29.73
CA PRO A 25 -3.76 -2.29 30.93
C PRO A 25 -2.54 -1.35 31.01
N ASP A 26 -1.44 -1.72 30.36
CA ASP A 26 -0.16 -1.01 30.32
C ASP A 26 0.01 -0.11 29.09
N GLY A 27 -0.94 -0.13 28.13
CA GLY A 27 -0.90 0.76 26.97
C GLY A 27 -1.64 0.23 25.75
N ILE A 28 -1.41 0.88 24.61
CA ILE A 28 -2.01 0.50 23.32
C ILE A 28 -0.92 -0.03 22.41
N PHE A 29 -1.08 -1.27 21.96
CA PHE A 29 -0.22 -1.89 20.97
C PHE A 29 -0.87 -1.82 19.59
N ILE A 30 -0.12 -1.37 18.59
CA ILE A 30 -0.58 -1.21 17.21
C ILE A 30 0.30 -2.05 16.30
N SER A 31 -0.31 -2.83 15.40
CA SER A 31 0.40 -3.61 14.37
C SER A 31 -0.32 -3.58 13.03
N GLN A 32 0.39 -3.82 11.93
CA GLN A 32 -0.21 -3.94 10.59
C GLN A 32 0.03 -5.31 9.93
N ASP A 33 0.56 -6.31 10.64
CA ASP A 33 0.90 -7.64 10.12
C ASP A 33 -0.23 -8.30 9.32
N LYS A 34 -1.46 -8.23 9.84
CA LYS A 34 -2.62 -8.79 9.13
C LYS A 34 -2.88 -8.04 7.82
N TYR A 35 -2.77 -6.72 7.84
CA TYR A 35 -2.99 -5.90 6.65
C TYR A 35 -1.91 -6.11 5.60
N VAL A 36 -0.65 -6.30 6.00
CA VAL A 36 0.43 -6.68 5.08
C VAL A 36 0.09 -8.01 4.40
N LYS A 37 -0.34 -9.03 5.16
CA LYS A 37 -0.76 -10.33 4.58
C LYS A 37 -1.94 -10.19 3.62
N ASP A 38 -2.93 -9.37 3.97
CA ASP A 38 -4.08 -9.10 3.11
C ASP A 38 -3.64 -8.41 1.81
N ILE A 39 -2.73 -7.43 1.90
CA ILE A 39 -2.11 -6.74 0.75
C ILE A 39 -1.28 -7.69 -0.11
N LEU A 40 -0.51 -8.60 0.49
CA LEU A 40 0.26 -9.59 -0.24
C LEU A 40 -0.65 -10.60 -0.95
N THR A 41 -1.85 -10.84 -0.42
CA THR A 41 -2.90 -11.60 -1.12
C THR A 41 -3.44 -10.83 -2.34
N ILE A 42 -3.31 -9.50 -2.39
CA ILE A 42 -3.63 -8.74 -3.61
C ILE A 42 -2.60 -9.02 -4.72
N LEU A 43 -1.34 -9.31 -4.38
CA LEU A 43 -0.34 -9.70 -5.38
C LEU A 43 -0.74 -10.95 -6.15
N THR A 44 -1.40 -11.90 -5.49
CA THR A 44 -1.87 -13.13 -6.14
C THR A 44 -2.96 -12.83 -7.17
N LYS A 45 -3.85 -11.89 -6.88
CA LYS A 45 -4.87 -11.39 -7.81
C LYS A 45 -4.29 -10.69 -9.05
N PHE A 46 -3.05 -10.23 -8.98
CA PHE A 46 -2.37 -9.53 -10.07
C PHE A 46 -1.34 -10.38 -10.81
N ASP A 47 -1.38 -11.71 -10.62
CA ASP A 47 -0.46 -12.67 -11.25
C ASP A 47 1.03 -12.36 -10.93
N MET A 48 1.28 -11.92 -9.69
CA MET A 48 2.63 -11.57 -9.19
C MET A 48 3.19 -12.60 -8.19
N GLU A 49 2.60 -13.78 -8.11
CA GLU A 49 3.03 -14.83 -7.17
C GLU A 49 4.48 -15.29 -7.40
N SER A 50 4.89 -15.42 -8.66
CA SER A 50 6.19 -15.96 -9.07
C SER A 50 7.31 -14.93 -9.12
N VAL A 51 7.02 -13.66 -8.84
CA VAL A 51 7.99 -12.56 -8.98
C VAL A 51 8.94 -12.52 -7.78
N ARG A 52 10.25 -12.39 -8.07
CA ARG A 52 11.34 -12.29 -7.08
C ARG A 52 11.09 -11.12 -6.12
N THR A 53 11.54 -11.27 -4.87
CA THR A 53 11.50 -10.19 -3.89
C THR A 53 12.44 -9.04 -4.31
N ALA A 54 12.07 -7.82 -3.95
CA ALA A 54 12.91 -6.65 -4.15
C ALA A 54 13.61 -6.28 -2.83
N THR A 55 14.84 -5.75 -2.91
CA THR A 55 15.59 -5.31 -1.73
C THR A 55 15.32 -3.85 -1.36
N THR A 56 14.83 -3.04 -2.32
CA THR A 56 14.50 -1.63 -2.10
C THR A 56 13.05 -1.33 -2.49
N PRO A 57 12.34 -0.47 -1.73
CA PRO A 57 10.96 -0.09 -2.02
C PRO A 57 10.81 0.85 -3.22
N TYR A 58 11.89 1.54 -3.58
CA TYR A 58 11.97 2.52 -4.65
C TYR A 58 13.25 2.34 -5.47
N GLU A 59 13.14 2.57 -6.77
CA GLU A 59 14.28 2.73 -7.68
C GLU A 59 13.99 3.95 -8.55
N ALA A 60 15.01 4.79 -8.75
CA ALA A 60 14.89 5.93 -9.64
C ALA A 60 14.55 5.46 -11.05
N ALA A 61 13.66 6.20 -11.73
CA ALA A 61 13.35 5.92 -13.12
C ALA A 61 14.62 5.97 -13.96
N LYS A 62 14.94 4.86 -14.64
CA LYS A 62 16.01 4.86 -15.64
C LYS A 62 15.57 5.72 -16.81
N SER A 63 16.50 6.51 -17.36
CA SER A 63 16.23 7.27 -18.59
C SER A 63 15.85 6.29 -19.69
N LYS A 64 14.62 6.36 -20.18
CA LYS A 64 14.20 5.53 -21.30
C LYS A 64 14.92 5.96 -22.56
N LEU A 65 15.25 4.99 -23.41
CA LEU A 65 15.59 5.26 -24.80
C LEU A 65 14.35 5.85 -25.49
N LYS A 66 14.54 6.78 -26.43
CA LYS A 66 13.45 7.55 -27.06
C LYS A 66 12.36 6.68 -27.73
N ASP A 67 12.66 5.41 -28.03
CA ASP A 67 11.78 4.51 -28.77
C ASP A 67 11.07 3.45 -27.91
N GLU A 68 11.22 3.47 -26.57
CA GLU A 68 10.48 2.54 -25.71
C GLU A 68 9.02 2.98 -25.55
N SER A 69 8.10 2.22 -26.16
CA SER A 69 6.66 2.38 -25.95
C SER A 69 6.28 2.13 -24.48
N ASP A 70 5.55 3.06 -23.88
CA ASP A 70 5.02 2.94 -22.52
C ASP A 70 3.50 3.15 -22.53
N PRO A 71 2.72 2.09 -22.77
CA PRO A 71 1.28 2.23 -22.93
C PRO A 71 0.62 2.61 -21.61
N PRO A 72 -0.53 3.32 -21.67
CA PRO A 72 -1.33 3.63 -20.50
C PRO A 72 -1.85 2.36 -19.84
N VAL A 73 -2.01 2.39 -18.51
CA VAL A 73 -2.58 1.29 -17.73
C VAL A 73 -3.95 1.67 -17.17
N ASN A 74 -4.70 0.67 -16.72
CA ASN A 74 -5.99 0.89 -16.09
C ASN A 74 -5.84 1.78 -14.84
N VAL A 75 -6.48 2.95 -14.88
CA VAL A 75 -6.41 3.98 -13.84
C VAL A 75 -6.98 3.48 -12.51
N HIS A 76 -8.08 2.73 -12.53
CA HIS A 76 -8.72 2.21 -11.32
C HIS A 76 -7.83 1.18 -10.62
N LEU A 77 -7.21 0.30 -11.39
CA LEU A 77 -6.22 -0.65 -10.89
C LEU A 77 -5.06 0.08 -10.21
N TYR A 78 -4.46 1.06 -10.90
CA TYR A 78 -3.34 1.82 -10.37
C TYR A 78 -3.68 2.54 -9.08
N ARG A 79 -4.83 3.25 -9.04
CA ARG A 79 -5.31 3.94 -7.83
C ARG A 79 -5.59 2.99 -6.68
N SER A 80 -6.16 1.82 -6.96
CA SER A 80 -6.40 0.79 -5.95
C SER A 80 -5.09 0.31 -5.29
N MET A 81 -4.05 0.05 -6.09
CA MET A 81 -2.73 -0.35 -5.58
C MET A 81 -2.07 0.74 -4.73
N ILE A 82 -2.13 2.00 -5.17
CA ILE A 82 -1.59 3.12 -4.39
C ILE A 82 -2.39 3.30 -3.09
N GLY A 83 -3.72 3.22 -3.17
CA GLY A 83 -4.60 3.35 -2.01
C GLY A 83 -4.31 2.28 -0.95
N SER A 84 -4.08 1.03 -1.35
CA SER A 84 -3.68 -0.01 -0.41
C SER A 84 -2.33 0.26 0.25
N LEU A 85 -1.33 0.72 -0.53
CA LEU A 85 -0.02 1.07 0.04
C LEU A 85 -0.09 2.27 0.98
N MET A 86 -1.02 3.20 0.76
CA MET A 86 -1.16 4.40 1.59
C MET A 86 -1.49 4.06 3.05
N TYR A 87 -2.29 3.04 3.31
CA TYR A 87 -2.59 2.62 4.68
C TYR A 87 -1.39 1.99 5.40
N LEU A 88 -0.44 1.41 4.66
CA LEU A 88 0.80 0.88 5.24
C LEU A 88 1.79 1.96 5.68
N THR A 89 1.67 3.18 5.12
CA THR A 89 2.61 4.27 5.43
C THR A 89 2.64 4.67 6.91
N ALA A 90 1.61 4.30 7.67
CA ALA A 90 1.52 4.55 9.11
C ALA A 90 2.56 3.75 9.92
N SER A 91 2.78 2.46 9.61
CA SER A 91 3.83 1.65 10.28
C SER A 91 5.11 1.47 9.44
N ARG A 92 5.05 1.78 8.14
CA ARG A 92 6.14 1.64 7.15
C ARG A 92 6.66 2.98 6.65
N PRO A 93 7.46 3.72 7.44
CA PRO A 93 8.02 4.98 6.99
C PRO A 93 8.98 4.82 5.79
N ASP A 94 9.59 3.64 5.66
CA ASP A 94 10.51 3.26 4.60
C ASP A 94 9.89 3.25 3.19
N ILE A 95 8.56 3.10 3.07
CA ILE A 95 7.87 3.11 1.77
C ILE A 95 7.20 4.46 1.44
N ILE A 96 7.12 5.40 2.39
CA ILE A 96 6.38 6.68 2.25
C ILE A 96 6.80 7.43 0.98
N PHE A 97 8.11 7.53 0.76
CA PHE A 97 8.66 8.26 -0.39
C PHE A 97 8.23 7.62 -1.72
N ALA A 98 8.25 6.29 -1.79
CA ALA A 98 7.84 5.54 -2.98
C ALA A 98 6.36 5.82 -3.29
N VAL A 99 5.48 5.62 -2.30
CA VAL A 99 4.03 5.82 -2.43
C VAL A 99 3.69 7.26 -2.84
N SER A 100 4.36 8.24 -2.22
CA SER A 100 4.16 9.67 -2.52
C SER A 100 4.58 10.02 -3.96
N THR A 101 5.67 9.41 -4.44
CA THR A 101 6.16 9.63 -5.81
C THR A 101 5.19 9.04 -6.82
N TYR A 102 4.74 7.80 -6.61
CA TYR A 102 3.82 7.13 -7.52
C TYR A 102 2.43 7.76 -7.57
N SER A 103 1.98 8.35 -6.46
CA SER A 103 0.69 9.06 -6.39
C SER A 103 0.56 10.19 -7.41
N ARG A 104 1.68 10.77 -7.87
CA ARG A 104 1.71 11.83 -8.89
C ARG A 104 1.19 11.38 -10.26
N HIS A 105 1.20 10.08 -10.53
CA HIS A 105 0.79 9.51 -11.82
C HIS A 105 -0.62 8.91 -11.81
N GLN A 106 -1.44 9.21 -10.79
CA GLN A 106 -2.79 8.64 -10.63
C GLN A 106 -3.81 9.05 -11.70
N VAL A 107 -3.55 10.09 -12.49
CA VAL A 107 -4.46 10.54 -13.57
C VAL A 107 -4.15 9.81 -14.87
N THR A 108 -2.86 9.71 -15.23
CA THR A 108 -2.37 9.08 -16.46
C THR A 108 -1.24 8.10 -16.14
N PRO A 109 -1.54 6.95 -15.52
CA PRO A 109 -0.53 5.95 -15.19
C PRO A 109 -0.11 5.21 -16.45
N LEU A 110 1.18 4.86 -16.49
CA LEU A 110 1.79 4.13 -17.60
C LEU A 110 2.35 2.80 -17.08
N THR A 111 2.75 1.92 -17.98
CA THR A 111 3.27 0.59 -17.64
C THR A 111 4.52 0.68 -16.77
N SER A 112 5.41 1.64 -17.03
CA SER A 112 6.59 1.90 -16.20
C SER A 112 6.21 2.31 -14.76
N HIS A 113 5.21 3.18 -14.60
CA HIS A 113 4.70 3.58 -13.29
C HIS A 113 4.10 2.39 -12.54
N LEU A 114 3.34 1.54 -13.25
CA LEU A 114 2.78 0.33 -12.66
C LEU A 114 3.89 -0.60 -12.17
N ASN A 115 4.91 -0.86 -12.99
CA ASN A 115 6.03 -1.71 -12.61
C ASN A 115 6.80 -1.20 -11.39
N ALA A 116 6.95 0.12 -11.25
CA ALA A 116 7.54 0.72 -10.06
C ALA A 116 6.71 0.44 -8.80
N VAL A 117 5.38 0.57 -8.89
CA VAL A 117 4.46 0.21 -7.79
C VAL A 117 4.58 -1.29 -7.47
N LYS A 118 4.56 -2.17 -8.47
CA LYS A 118 4.73 -3.63 -8.30
C LYS A 118 5.98 -3.96 -7.48
N LYS A 119 7.08 -3.23 -7.71
CA LYS A 119 8.33 -3.40 -6.98
C LYS A 119 8.20 -3.13 -5.48
N THR A 120 7.43 -2.12 -5.07
CA THR A 120 7.17 -1.88 -3.64
C THR A 120 6.42 -3.05 -3.02
N PHE A 121 5.46 -3.65 -3.71
CA PHE A 121 4.80 -4.86 -3.22
C PHE A 121 5.77 -6.06 -3.13
N MET A 122 6.68 -6.23 -4.08
CA MET A 122 7.74 -7.26 -4.01
C MET A 122 8.68 -7.05 -2.82
N TYR A 123 8.95 -5.80 -2.47
CA TYR A 123 9.76 -5.45 -1.30
C TYR A 123 9.02 -5.79 0.00
N LEU A 124 7.73 -5.44 0.09
CA LEU A 124 6.87 -5.84 1.22
C LEU A 124 6.79 -7.36 1.38
N LYS A 125 6.77 -8.11 0.28
CA LYS A 125 6.80 -9.59 0.29
C LYS A 125 8.10 -10.12 0.89
N GLY A 126 9.22 -9.47 0.62
CA GLY A 126 10.53 -9.86 1.15
C GLY A 126 10.73 -9.50 2.63
N GLN A 127 10.03 -8.46 3.11
CA GLN A 127 10.13 -7.95 4.48
C GLN A 127 8.73 -7.70 5.07
N PRO A 128 7.92 -8.75 5.32
CA PRO A 128 6.51 -8.60 5.69
C PRO A 128 6.30 -8.17 7.15
N ASN A 129 7.26 -8.46 8.04
CA ASN A 129 7.17 -8.14 9.48
C ASN A 129 8.02 -6.93 9.86
N LEU A 130 8.59 -6.22 8.88
CA LEU A 130 9.30 -4.98 9.13
C LEU A 130 8.26 -3.88 9.34
N GLY A 131 8.26 -3.17 10.47
CA GLY A 131 7.38 -2.03 10.76
C GLY A 131 6.15 -2.37 11.59
#